data_AF-A0A1X9YK74-F1
#
_entry.id   AF-A0A1X9YK74-F1
#
_cell.length_a   1.000
_cell.length_b   1.000
_cell.length_c   1.000
_cell.angle_alpha   90.00
_cell.angle_beta   90.00
_cell.angle_gamma   90.00
#
_symmetry.space_group_name_H-M   'P 1'
#
loop_
_entity.id
_entity.type
_entity.pdbx_description
1 polymer ?
#
loop_
_entity_poly.entity_id
_entity_poly.type
_entity_poly.pdbx_seq_one_letter_code
_entity_poly.pdbx_strand_id
1 'polypeptide(L)' 'MTATAETVISLVQLTSTHDGEAALVIELTFANGGKSKVHINAEEAADVMAAAGVASADGLIGQPWTVLNVRDPKFMG' A
#
# COMPACT_ATOMS: atom_id res chain seq x y z
N MET A 1 -22.90 -18.53 -2.29
CA MET A 1 -22.32 -17.19 -2.52
C MET A 1 -20.88 -17.26 -2.08
N THR A 2 -19.94 -17.43 -3.01
CA THR A 2 -18.51 -17.46 -2.67
C THR A 2 -18.09 -16.01 -2.47
N ALA A 3 -17.83 -15.60 -1.23
CA ALA A 3 -17.14 -14.34 -1.02
C ALA A 3 -15.79 -14.45 -1.74
N THR A 4 -15.59 -13.67 -2.79
CA THR A 4 -14.25 -13.43 -3.33
C THR A 4 -13.47 -12.81 -2.18
N ALA A 5 -12.66 -13.60 -1.47
CA ALA A 5 -11.88 -13.04 -0.38
C ALA A 5 -11.00 -11.93 -0.96
N GLU A 6 -11.25 -10.71 -0.52
CA GLU A 6 -10.64 -9.53 -1.13
C GLU A 6 -9.18 -9.45 -0.69
N THR A 7 -8.29 -9.09 -1.61
CA THR A 7 -6.89 -8.81 -1.26
C THR A 7 -6.84 -7.56 -0.39
N VAL A 8 -6.36 -7.71 0.83
CA VAL A 8 -6.31 -6.64 1.83
C VAL A 8 -4.87 -6.31 2.18
N ILE A 9 -4.65 -5.09 2.62
CA ILE A 9 -3.40 -4.68 3.24
C ILE A 9 -3.33 -5.31 4.63
N SER A 10 -2.33 -6.15 4.87
CA SER A 10 -2.15 -6.88 6.13
C SER A 10 -1.06 -6.31 7.02
N LEU A 11 -0.11 -5.56 6.46
CA LEU A 11 0.96 -4.92 7.21
C LEU A 11 1.45 -3.67 6.48
N VAL A 12 1.86 -2.69 7.26
CA VAL A 12 2.45 -1.44 6.79
C VAL A 12 3.67 -1.14 7.65
N GLN A 13 4.80 -0.85 7.03
CA GLN A 13 6.05 -0.60 7.73
C GLN A 13 6.87 0.48 7.04
N LEU A 14 7.39 1.43 7.82
CA LEU A 14 8.39 2.39 7.35
C LEU A 14 9.73 1.72 7.11
N THR A 15 10.35 2.06 5.99
CA THR A 15 11.71 1.66 5.61
C THR A 15 12.45 2.85 5.02
N SER A 16 13.78 2.75 4.97
CA SER A 16 14.61 3.62 4.15
C SER A 16 14.83 2.98 2.76
N THR A 17 14.86 3.81 1.71
CA THR A 17 15.32 3.41 0.37
C THR A 17 16.85 3.35 0.34
N HIS A 18 17.41 2.82 -0.76
CA HIS A 18 18.86 2.80 -0.98
C HIS A 18 19.48 4.21 -0.92
N ASP A 19 18.70 5.24 -1.28
CA ASP A 19 19.16 6.62 -1.37
C ASP A 19 18.93 7.40 -0.06
N GLY A 20 18.50 6.70 1.01
CA GLY A 20 18.27 7.26 2.33
C GLY A 20 16.91 7.95 2.51
N GLU A 21 16.03 7.87 1.51
CA GLU A 21 14.69 8.44 1.59
C GLU A 21 13.73 7.54 2.35
N ALA A 22 12.70 8.13 2.96
CA ALA A 22 11.64 7.36 3.61
C ALA A 22 10.73 6.70 2.57
N ALA A 23 10.41 5.43 2.79
CA ALA A 23 9.47 4.65 2.01
C ALA A 23 8.58 3.80 2.92
N LEU A 24 7.50 3.30 2.34
CA LEU A 24 6.56 2.43 3.01
C LEU A 24 6.54 1.06 2.33
N VAL A 25 6.70 0.01 3.12
CA VAL A 25 6.48 -1.38 2.70
C VAL A 25 5.08 -1.78 3.10
N ILE A 26 4.29 -2.17 2.12
CA ILE A 26 2.90 -2.61 2.29
C ILE A 26 2.84 -4.10 1.97
N GLU A 27 2.41 -4.91 2.92
CA GLU A 27 2.11 -6.32 2.69
C GLU A 27 0.64 -6.47 2.30
N LEU A 28 0.41 -7.17 1.19
CA LEU A 28 -0.91 -7.60 0.74
C LEU A 28 -1.09 -9.07 1.10
N THR A 29 -2.22 -9.41 1.72
CA THR A 29 -2.66 -10.80 1.90
C THR A 29 -3.82 -11.08 0.97
N PHE A 30 -3.67 -12.13 0.15
CA PHE A 30 -4.67 -12.58 -0.81
C PHE A 30 -5.60 -13.62 -0.18
N ALA A 31 -6.78 -13.81 -0.78
CA ALA A 31 -7.75 -14.85 -0.44
C ALA A 31 -7.15 -16.23 -0.14
N ASN A 32 -6.18 -16.63 -0.95
CA ASN A 32 -5.55 -17.94 -0.91
C ASN A 32 -4.43 -18.03 0.15
N GLY A 33 -4.28 -17.02 1.00
CA GLY A 33 -3.21 -16.91 2.00
C GLY A 33 -1.87 -16.48 1.41
N GLY A 34 -1.80 -16.25 0.09
CA GLY A 34 -0.63 -15.69 -0.56
C GLY A 34 -0.31 -14.30 -0.01
N LYS A 35 0.97 -13.92 -0.06
CA LYS A 35 1.44 -12.61 0.41
C LYS A 35 2.31 -11.95 -0.65
N SER A 36 2.20 -10.64 -0.78
CA SER A 36 3.08 -9.82 -1.61
C SER A 36 3.49 -8.57 -0.86
N LYS A 37 4.64 -8.00 -1.21
CA LYS A 37 5.11 -6.73 -0.65
C LYS A 37 5.24 -5.72 -1.77
N VAL A 38 4.74 -4.51 -1.52
CA VAL A 38 4.83 -3.36 -2.41
C VAL A 38 5.57 -2.26 -1.67
N HIS A 39 6.54 -1.65 -2.32
CA HIS A 39 7.23 -0.48 -1.79
C HIS A 39 6.68 0.75 -2.48
N ILE A 40 6.30 1.76 -1.69
CA ILE A 40 5.91 3.07 -2.19
C ILE A 40 6.77 4.13 -1.52
N ASN A 41 7.05 5.22 -2.22
CA ASN A 41 7.82 6.33 -1.65
C ASN A 41 6.93 7.18 -0.71
N ALA A 42 7.54 8.15 -0.02
CA ALA A 42 6.82 9.02 0.92
C ALA A 42 5.72 9.87 0.26
N GLU A 43 5.90 10.32 -0.99
CA GLU A 43 4.89 11.10 -1.71
C GLU A 43 3.66 10.25 -2.04
N GLU A 44 3.88 9.06 -2.63
CA GLU A 44 2.84 8.09 -2.94
C GLU A 44 2.10 7.63 -1.68
N ALA A 45 2.81 7.47 -0.56
CA ALA A 45 2.20 7.11 0.72
C ALA A 45 1.21 8.19 1.19
N ALA A 46 1.52 9.47 1.01
CA ALA A 46 0.60 10.55 1.35
C ALA A 46 -0.67 10.52 0.47
N ASP A 47 -0.51 10.31 -0.84
CA ASP A 47 -1.63 10.21 -1.78
C ASP A 47 -2.53 9.01 -1.47
N VAL A 48 -1.93 7.86 -1.16
CA VAL A 48 -2.65 6.63 -0.76
C VAL A 48 -3.41 6.85 0.56
N MET A 49 -2.79 7.47 1.56
CA MET A 49 -3.47 7.78 2.83
C MET A 49 -4.65 8.74 2.63
N ALA A 50 -4.48 9.76 1.77
CA ALA A 50 -5.55 10.68 1.43
C ALA A 50 -6.70 9.97 0.69
N ALA A 51 -6.39 9.10 -0.27
CA ALA A 51 -7.38 8.31 -1.00
C ALA A 51 -8.14 7.31 -0.10
N ALA A 52 -7.45 6.74 0.90
CA ALA A 52 -8.05 5.86 1.90
C ALA A 52 -8.76 6.62 3.02
N GLY A 53 -8.64 7.95 3.10
CA GLY A 53 -9.25 8.78 4.14
C GLY A 53 -8.67 8.54 5.53
N VAL A 54 -7.40 8.16 5.65
CA VAL A 54 -6.74 7.81 6.91
C VAL A 54 -5.68 8.85 7.29
N ALA A 55 -5.51 9.05 8.60
CA ALA A 55 -4.56 10.05 9.13
C ALA A 55 -3.14 9.49 9.37
N SER A 56 -2.97 8.17 9.31
CA SER A 56 -1.69 7.50 9.53
C SER A 56 -1.58 6.21 8.70
N ALA A 57 -0.34 5.76 8.49
CA ALA A 57 -0.02 4.59 7.69
C ALA A 57 -0.65 3.30 8.25
N ASP A 58 -0.74 3.16 9.58
CA ASP A 58 -1.41 2.02 10.22
C ASP A 58 -2.90 1.92 9.85
N GLY A 59 -3.54 3.05 9.54
CA GLY A 59 -4.94 3.09 9.10
C GLY A 59 -5.19 2.40 7.76
N LEU A 60 -4.14 2.14 6.98
CA LEU A 60 -4.24 1.39 5.73
C LEU A 60 -4.43 -0.12 5.96
N ILE A 61 -4.10 -0.63 7.15
CA ILE A 61 -4.30 -2.06 7.45
C ILE A 61 -5.80 -2.38 7.42
N GLY A 62 -6.14 -3.44 6.68
CA GLY A 62 -7.52 -3.86 6.44
C GLY A 62 -8.20 -3.16 5.25
N GLN A 63 -7.59 -2.11 4.68
CA GLN A 63 -8.09 -1.50 3.45
C GLN A 63 -7.90 -2.44 2.25
N PRO A 64 -8.77 -2.37 1.23
CA PRO A 64 -8.60 -3.13 0.00
C PRO A 64 -7.37 -2.63 -0.77
N TRP A 65 -6.69 -3.53 -1.48
CA TRP A 65 -5.49 -3.20 -2.27
C TRP A 65 -5.72 -2.09 -3.32
N THR A 66 -6.97 -1.84 -3.71
CA THR A 66 -7.37 -0.85 -4.72
C THR A 66 -7.10 0.60 -4.31
N VAL A 67 -6.95 0.88 -3.00
CA VAL A 67 -6.55 2.22 -2.51
C VAL A 67 -5.12 2.57 -2.91
N LEU A 68 -4.29 1.58 -3.24
CA LEU A 68 -2.91 1.79 -3.64
C LEU A 68 -2.76 2.42 -5.02
N ASN A 69 -3.84 2.74 -5.76
CA ASN A 69 -3.89 3.20 -7.16
C ASN A 69 -2.72 4.12 -7.63
N VAL A 70 -1.53 3.54 -7.81
CA VAL A 70 -0.27 4.19 -8.24
C VAL A 70 -0.22 4.27 -9.77
N ARG A 71 -1.30 4.75 -10.39
CA ARG A 71 -1.45 4.77 -11.86
C ARG A 71 -0.81 5.98 -12.55
N ASP A 72 0.01 6.75 -11.87
CA ASP A 72 0.77 7.81 -12.53
C ASP A 72 2.26 7.76 -12.15
N PRO A 73 3.07 6.94 -12.86
CA PRO A 73 4.51 7.01 -12.71
C PRO A 73 4.98 8.39 -13.18
N LYS A 74 5.25 9.29 -12.23
CA LYS A 74 5.76 10.65 -12.48
C LYS A 74 7.07 10.69 -13.30
N PHE A 75 7.73 9.54 -13.49
CA PHE A 75 8.96 9.38 -14.27
C PHE A 75 8.74 9.22 -15.79
N MET A 76 7.50 9.06 -16.27
CA MET A 76 7.19 8.92 -17.72
C MET A 76 6.74 10.25 -18.37
N GLY A 77 7.38 11.36 -17.98
CA GLY A 77 7.26 12.67 -18.64
C GLY A 77 8.23 12.84 -19.80
#